data_AF-A0A235H9J6-F1
#
_entry.id   AF-A0A235H9J6-F1
#
_cell.length_a   1.000
_cell.length_b   1.000
_cell.length_c   1.000
_cell.angle_alpha   90.00
_cell.angle_beta   90.00
_cell.angle_gamma   90.00
#
_symmetry.space_group_name_H-M   'P 1'
#
loop_
_entity.id
_entity.type
_entity.pdbx_description
1 polymer ?
#
loop_
_entity_poly.entity_id
_entity_poly.type
_entity_poly.pdbx_seq_one_letter_code
_entity_poly.pdbx_strand_id
1 'polypeptide(L)'
;MRVMALTMKKISIAAALLLAIILLPLDNAVAQDGVKFPANQFGTANLAVPQSGQSADLETLFNAHADNFELVKHFTERHYVKRLSKSVGRLDLLVNGREGGQWVEVCTGTVISKDLVITAAHCFRSRDGRPLNISQVRFRIGFYGGPAGDGRDFQAEFPPREEDVQADYAILRVSGLEAANIKSIPLGFESPDASQELFVIHHPLGKPMRVTRRFCRAATAAPVTLTDLRHLCDTLPGSSGAPVFTDEGRRLIAIHYKGGLDNTSSDSFNSARLLASLRTFSATLARTASSEAGQLPQDTPTSKEPPPYGVQQPEQSHEQASRVVPYQNPTSNRVGSLLGRAVSEAPPVRNITQGEADFDRDNAGRPVCREYVQTVNVGGRTEQAMGTACRKTDGTWVIVQ
;
A
#
# COMPACT_ATOMS: atom_id res chain seq x y z
N MET A 1 -51.65 50.80 57.12
CA MET A 1 -50.35 50.35 56.59
C MET A 1 -50.52 48.97 55.98
N ARG A 2 -50.27 48.88 54.67
CA ARG A 2 -49.92 47.72 53.82
C ARG A 2 -50.30 46.27 54.22
N VAL A 3 -51.03 45.67 53.26
CA VAL A 3 -50.93 44.31 52.67
C VAL A 3 -51.46 43.15 53.53
N MET A 4 -52.70 42.70 53.33
CA MET A 4 -53.23 41.77 52.30
C MET A 4 -52.62 40.34 52.37
N ALA A 5 -53.33 39.46 53.08
CA ALA A 5 -53.24 38.02 52.97
C ALA A 5 -54.06 37.55 51.75
N LEU A 6 -53.47 36.76 50.85
CA LEU A 6 -54.21 36.01 49.83
C LEU A 6 -53.69 34.57 49.75
N THR A 7 -54.45 33.70 50.40
CA THR A 7 -55.02 32.44 49.89
C THR A 7 -54.30 31.71 48.75
N MET A 8 -53.90 30.48 49.08
CA MET A 8 -53.55 29.39 48.16
C MET A 8 -54.67 29.14 47.15
N LYS A 9 -54.33 29.13 45.86
CA LYS A 9 -55.16 28.56 44.79
C LYS A 9 -54.34 27.49 44.07
N LYS A 10 -54.82 26.25 44.12
CA LYS A 10 -54.35 25.11 43.33
C LYS A 10 -54.43 25.48 41.85
N ILE A 11 -53.31 25.41 41.13
CA ILE A 11 -53.29 25.43 39.67
C ILE A 11 -52.53 24.18 39.21
N SER A 12 -53.16 23.52 38.25
CA SER A 12 -52.93 22.18 37.72
C SER A 12 -51.48 21.86 37.35
N ILE A 13 -51.06 20.65 37.71
CA ILE A 13 -49.85 19.98 37.23
C ILE A 13 -50.10 19.63 35.75
N ALA A 14 -49.60 20.47 34.85
CA ALA A 14 -49.42 20.13 33.45
C ALA A 14 -48.26 20.97 32.91
N ALA A 15 -47.02 20.51 33.11
CA ALA A 15 -45.88 21.02 32.35
C ALA A 15 -44.69 20.04 32.42
N ALA A 16 -44.24 19.66 31.23
CA ALA A 16 -42.87 19.24 30.89
C ALA A 16 -42.34 17.95 31.54
N LEU A 17 -42.72 16.81 30.94
CA LEU A 17 -41.80 15.68 30.83
C LEU A 17 -40.64 16.15 29.92
N LEU A 18 -39.61 16.77 30.51
CA LEU A 18 -38.35 17.01 29.82
C LEU A 18 -37.68 15.64 29.68
N LEU A 19 -37.87 15.02 28.53
CA LEU A 19 -37.13 13.84 28.11
C LEU A 19 -35.66 14.26 28.00
N ALA A 20 -34.88 14.01 29.05
CA ALA A 20 -33.43 14.10 29.01
C ALA A 20 -32.93 12.97 28.09
N ILE A 21 -33.01 13.19 26.79
CA ILE A 21 -32.24 12.44 25.81
C ILE A 21 -30.80 12.82 26.09
N ILE A 22 -30.12 12.00 26.89
CA ILE A 22 -28.68 11.98 26.95
C ILE A 22 -28.23 11.55 25.56
N LEU A 23 -27.97 12.51 24.69
CA LEU A 23 -27.14 12.35 23.50
C LEU A 23 -25.73 11.99 24.01
N LEU A 24 -25.53 10.72 24.33
CA LEU A 24 -24.19 10.15 24.32
C LEU A 24 -23.72 10.27 22.86
N PRO A 25 -22.65 11.01 22.56
CA PRO A 25 -22.02 10.85 21.26
C PRO A 25 -21.54 9.39 21.21
N LEU A 26 -22.17 8.59 20.35
CA LEU A 26 -21.57 7.36 19.86
C LEU A 26 -20.42 7.78 18.94
N ASP A 27 -19.34 8.28 19.52
CA ASP A 27 -18.04 8.33 18.88
C ASP A 27 -17.55 6.90 18.75
N ASN A 28 -18.12 6.13 17.82
CA ASN A 28 -17.50 4.94 17.27
C ASN A 28 -16.41 5.35 16.28
N ALA A 29 -15.54 6.29 16.67
CA ALA A 29 -14.21 6.34 16.12
C ALA A 29 -13.46 5.23 16.87
N VAL A 30 -13.40 4.03 16.28
CA VAL A 30 -12.38 3.04 16.66
C VAL A 30 -11.05 3.77 16.52
N ALA A 31 -10.53 4.21 17.65
CA ALA A 31 -9.26 4.91 17.76
C ALA A 31 -8.18 3.93 17.33
N GLN A 32 -7.71 4.04 16.09
CA GLN A 32 -6.57 3.28 15.57
C GLN A 32 -5.34 3.74 16.37
N ASP A 33 -5.00 3.03 17.43
CA ASP A 33 -3.65 3.16 18.00
C ASP A 33 -2.70 2.65 16.91
N GLY A 34 -1.69 3.44 16.57
CA GLY A 34 -0.61 2.98 15.69
C GLY A 34 -0.09 1.64 16.21
N VAL A 35 0.26 0.73 15.30
CA VAL A 35 0.71 -0.61 15.67
C VAL A 35 2.04 -0.49 16.44
N LYS A 36 1.98 -0.68 17.75
CA LYS A 36 3.16 -0.70 18.62
C LYS A 36 3.76 -2.10 18.62
N PHE A 37 5.02 -2.20 18.21
CA PHE A 37 5.73 -3.47 18.19
C PHE A 37 6.57 -3.65 19.47
N PRO A 38 6.74 -4.88 19.97
CA PRO A 38 7.62 -5.16 21.11
C PRO A 38 9.05 -4.63 20.92
N ALA A 39 9.61 -3.98 21.93
CA ALA A 39 10.94 -3.35 21.86
C ALA A 39 12.08 -4.31 21.51
N ASN A 40 11.97 -5.60 21.90
CA ASN A 40 12.96 -6.62 21.57
C ASN A 40 13.05 -6.93 20.06
N GLN A 41 12.12 -6.40 19.26
CA GLN A 41 12.14 -6.49 17.80
C GLN A 41 12.82 -5.28 17.14
N PHE A 42 13.28 -4.29 17.91
CA PHE A 42 13.98 -3.15 17.34
C PHE A 42 15.21 -3.60 16.54
N GLY A 43 15.24 -3.23 15.26
CA GLY A 43 16.31 -3.62 14.35
C GLY A 43 16.16 -4.99 13.70
N THR A 44 15.06 -5.71 13.90
CA THR A 44 14.74 -6.91 13.13
C THR A 44 14.00 -6.55 11.84
N ALA A 45 14.19 -7.35 10.79
CA ALA A 45 13.51 -7.13 9.51
C ALA A 45 12.02 -7.47 9.62
N ASN A 46 11.74 -8.66 10.12
CA ASN A 46 10.40 -9.19 10.19
C ASN A 46 9.84 -8.88 11.59
N LEU A 47 8.93 -7.92 11.63
CA LEU A 47 8.23 -7.56 12.86
C LEU A 47 7.02 -8.46 13.02
N ALA A 48 6.95 -9.16 14.14
CA ALA A 48 5.77 -9.89 14.56
C ALA A 48 4.80 -8.90 15.21
N VAL A 49 3.68 -8.71 14.54
CA VAL A 49 2.54 -7.95 15.05
C VAL A 49 1.97 -8.69 16.27
N PRO A 50 1.78 -8.04 17.43
CA PRO A 50 1.10 -8.66 18.56
C PRO A 50 -0.28 -9.19 18.14
N GLN A 51 -0.65 -10.41 18.50
CA GLN A 51 -1.90 -11.07 18.05
C GLN A 51 -3.17 -10.63 18.83
N SER A 52 -3.20 -9.41 19.37
CA SER A 52 -4.29 -8.94 20.24
C SER A 52 -5.02 -7.72 19.70
N GLY A 53 -6.35 -7.81 19.54
CA GLY A 53 -7.22 -6.67 19.23
C GLY A 53 -6.99 -6.07 17.84
N GLN A 54 -6.85 -4.73 17.77
CA GLN A 54 -6.78 -3.93 16.53
C GLN A 54 -5.72 -4.39 15.53
N SER A 55 -4.65 -5.01 16.02
CA SER A 55 -3.56 -5.50 15.19
C SER A 55 -3.92 -6.74 14.36
N ALA A 56 -4.84 -7.59 14.85
CA ALA A 56 -5.38 -8.72 14.09
C ALA A 56 -6.36 -8.25 12.99
N ASP A 57 -7.13 -7.20 13.26
CA ASP A 57 -8.00 -6.56 12.26
C ASP A 57 -7.18 -5.95 11.12
N LEU A 58 -6.06 -5.29 11.45
CA LEU A 58 -5.15 -4.72 10.47
C LEU A 58 -4.47 -5.79 9.60
N GLU A 59 -4.08 -6.94 10.17
CA GLU A 59 -3.58 -8.07 9.38
C GLU A 59 -4.66 -8.64 8.45
N THR A 60 -5.91 -8.70 8.92
CA THR A 60 -7.05 -9.14 8.09
C THR A 60 -7.29 -8.17 6.93
N LEU A 61 -7.28 -6.86 7.20
CA LEU A 61 -7.38 -5.82 6.18
C LEU A 61 -6.22 -5.88 5.18
N PHE A 62 -4.99 -6.07 5.68
CA PHE A 62 -3.81 -6.27 4.85
C PHE A 62 -3.99 -7.44 3.87
N ASN A 63 -4.53 -8.56 4.35
CA ASN A 63 -4.77 -9.75 3.53
C ASN A 63 -5.95 -9.57 2.56
N ALA A 64 -7.02 -8.88 2.98
CA ALA A 64 -8.17 -8.59 2.13
C ALA A 64 -7.82 -7.68 0.93
N HIS A 65 -6.86 -6.78 1.12
CA HIS A 65 -6.36 -5.86 0.10
C HIS A 65 -5.01 -6.29 -0.50
N ALA A 66 -4.60 -7.54 -0.31
CA ALA A 66 -3.28 -8.02 -0.72
C ALA A 66 -2.99 -7.80 -2.22
N ASP A 67 -4.01 -7.86 -3.06
CA ASP A 67 -3.92 -7.64 -4.51
C ASP A 67 -3.53 -6.20 -4.88
N ASN A 68 -3.74 -5.22 -4.00
CA ASN A 68 -3.34 -3.83 -4.20
C ASN A 68 -1.93 -3.53 -3.64
N PHE A 69 -1.39 -4.44 -2.82
CA PHE A 69 -0.09 -4.33 -2.16
C PHE A 69 0.97 -5.21 -2.83
N GLU A 70 1.39 -4.84 -4.05
CA GLU A 70 2.35 -5.61 -4.82
C GLU A 70 3.74 -5.63 -4.15
N LEU A 71 4.33 -6.80 -3.97
CA LEU A 71 5.67 -6.91 -3.39
C LEU A 71 6.73 -6.38 -4.36
N VAL A 72 7.54 -5.42 -3.89
CA VAL A 72 8.64 -4.83 -4.69
C VAL A 72 9.66 -5.90 -5.13
N LYS A 73 9.75 -7.01 -4.38
CA LYS A 73 10.65 -8.13 -4.70
C LYS A 73 10.38 -8.80 -6.05
N HIS A 74 9.16 -8.70 -6.58
CA HIS A 74 8.77 -9.34 -7.85
C HIS A 74 9.17 -8.52 -9.08
N PHE A 75 9.60 -7.27 -8.90
CA PHE A 75 10.05 -6.42 -10.00
C PHE A 75 11.53 -6.65 -10.30
N THR A 76 11.88 -6.68 -11.59
CA THR A 76 13.26 -6.80 -12.04
C THR A 76 14.08 -5.56 -11.64
N GLU A 77 15.40 -5.70 -11.55
CA GLU A 77 16.33 -4.59 -11.24
C GLU A 77 16.22 -3.40 -12.21
N ARG A 78 15.73 -3.64 -13.43
CA ARG A 78 15.51 -2.61 -14.46
C ARG A 78 14.12 -1.98 -14.38
N HIS A 79 13.21 -2.49 -13.57
CA HIS A 79 11.89 -1.90 -13.43
C HIS A 79 11.95 -0.61 -12.60
N TYR A 80 11.14 0.39 -12.93
CA TYR A 80 11.20 1.69 -12.26
C TYR A 80 10.86 1.59 -10.76
N VAL A 81 9.84 0.79 -10.39
CA VAL A 81 9.51 0.50 -8.98
C VAL A 81 10.74 0.00 -8.23
N LYS A 82 11.45 -1.00 -8.78
CA LYS A 82 12.65 -1.56 -8.13
C LYS A 82 13.76 -0.52 -8.01
N ARG A 83 14.00 0.29 -9.04
CA ARG A 83 15.01 1.37 -8.97
C ARG A 83 14.68 2.42 -7.93
N LEU A 84 13.45 2.93 -7.91
CA LEU A 84 13.01 3.95 -6.94
C LEU A 84 13.00 3.40 -5.51
N SER A 85 12.65 2.13 -5.34
CA SER A 85 12.61 1.47 -4.03
C SER A 85 13.97 1.42 -3.31
N LYS A 86 15.08 1.59 -4.03
CA LYS A 86 16.44 1.61 -3.44
C LYS A 86 16.71 2.88 -2.63
N SER A 87 15.80 3.84 -2.68
CA SER A 87 15.87 5.12 -1.97
C SER A 87 14.70 5.30 -1.00
N VAL A 88 13.85 4.29 -0.85
CA VAL A 88 12.75 4.23 0.10
C VAL A 88 13.12 3.22 1.18
N GLY A 89 12.75 3.49 2.42
CA GLY A 89 13.05 2.57 3.51
C GLY A 89 12.05 2.65 4.64
N ARG A 90 12.10 1.64 5.51
CA ARG A 90 11.35 1.60 6.76
C ARG A 90 12.11 2.39 7.81
N LEU A 91 11.41 3.26 8.54
CA LEU A 91 11.91 3.92 9.73
C LEU A 91 11.43 3.15 10.95
N ASP A 92 12.35 2.70 11.78
CA ASP A 92 12.08 2.06 13.07
C ASP A 92 12.50 3.03 14.17
N LEU A 93 11.59 3.36 15.09
CA LEU A 93 11.83 4.26 16.21
C LEU A 93 11.68 3.50 17.53
N LEU A 94 12.74 3.44 18.34
CA LEU A 94 12.67 2.85 19.68
C LEU A 94 12.19 3.89 20.68
N VAL A 95 10.93 3.74 21.11
CA VAL A 95 10.24 4.69 21.99
C VAL A 95 10.24 4.19 23.42
N ASN A 96 10.54 5.10 24.35
CA ASN A 96 10.47 4.89 25.79
C ASN A 96 9.13 5.40 26.34
N GLY A 97 8.38 4.54 27.01
CA GLY A 97 7.14 4.91 27.67
C GLY A 97 7.35 5.81 28.88
N ARG A 98 6.38 6.71 29.12
CA ARG A 98 6.39 7.60 30.29
C ARG A 98 6.26 6.86 31.62
N GLU A 99 5.50 5.76 31.61
CA GLU A 99 5.22 4.92 32.78
C GLU A 99 6.17 3.69 32.85
N GLY A 100 7.24 3.70 32.06
CA GLY A 100 8.08 2.53 31.80
C GLY A 100 7.64 1.74 30.57
N GLY A 101 8.45 0.76 30.18
CA GLY A 101 8.27 0.00 28.95
C GLY A 101 8.86 0.68 27.72
N GLN A 102 9.08 -0.11 26.67
CA GLN A 102 9.57 0.34 25.38
C GLN A 102 8.78 -0.34 24.28
N TRP A 103 8.66 0.33 23.12
CA TRP A 103 8.10 -0.26 21.91
C TRP A 103 8.79 0.31 20.67
N VAL A 104 8.52 -0.31 19.53
CA VAL A 104 8.95 0.17 18.22
C VAL A 104 7.75 0.77 17.50
N GLU A 105 7.90 2.02 17.05
CA GLU A 105 7.04 2.64 16.04
C GLU A 105 7.66 2.45 14.66
N VAL A 106 6.82 2.29 13.64
CA VAL A 106 7.27 2.13 12.25
C VAL A 106 6.66 3.18 11.35
N CYS A 107 7.49 3.71 10.46
CA CYS A 107 7.10 4.62 9.39
C CYS A 107 7.83 4.26 8.09
N THR A 108 7.56 5.00 7.03
CA THR A 108 8.32 4.97 5.78
C THR A 108 9.06 6.31 5.62
N GLY A 109 10.24 6.28 4.99
CA GLY A 109 11.00 7.49 4.64
C GLY A 109 11.65 7.38 3.27
N THR A 110 11.98 8.53 2.69
CA THR A 110 12.57 8.62 1.34
C THR A 110 13.85 9.46 1.32
N VAL A 111 14.90 8.96 0.67
CA VAL A 111 16.15 9.67 0.45
C VAL A 111 15.95 10.79 -0.59
N ILE A 112 16.16 12.03 -0.17
CA ILE A 112 15.97 13.24 -1.00
C ILE A 112 17.26 14.03 -1.26
N SER A 113 18.36 13.62 -0.63
CA SER A 113 19.71 14.15 -0.87
C SER A 113 20.77 13.09 -0.52
N LYS A 114 22.05 13.46 -0.52
CA LYS A 114 23.18 12.57 -0.20
C LYS A 114 23.04 11.85 1.14
N ASP A 115 22.45 12.53 2.12
CA ASP A 115 22.34 12.07 3.50
C ASP A 115 21.03 12.49 4.17
N LEU A 116 20.04 12.96 3.40
CA LEU A 116 18.77 13.44 3.95
C LEU A 116 17.61 12.52 3.58
N VAL A 117 16.79 12.18 4.57
CA VAL A 117 15.57 11.39 4.43
C VAL A 117 14.37 12.21 4.89
N ILE A 118 13.34 12.32 4.05
CA ILE A 118 12.04 12.92 4.40
C ILE A 118 11.05 11.86 4.86
N THR A 119 10.21 12.21 5.84
CA THR A 119 9.10 11.40 6.37
C THR A 119 8.02 12.32 6.96
N ALA A 120 6.96 11.78 7.55
CA ALA A 120 5.92 12.55 8.24
C ALA A 120 6.36 12.94 9.66
N ALA A 121 5.96 14.13 10.14
CA ALA A 121 6.33 14.60 11.48
C ALA A 121 5.63 13.80 12.58
N HIS A 122 4.39 13.34 12.35
CA HIS A 122 3.64 12.58 13.33
C HIS A 122 4.29 11.22 13.67
N CYS A 123 5.26 10.73 12.88
CA CYS A 123 6.09 9.58 13.25
C CYS A 123 6.85 9.79 14.57
N PHE A 124 7.11 11.04 14.95
CA PHE A 124 7.84 11.43 16.17
C PHE A 124 6.90 11.92 17.27
N ARG A 125 5.59 11.77 17.09
CA ARG A 125 4.55 12.32 17.96
C ARG A 125 3.59 11.23 18.42
N SER A 126 3.13 11.33 19.65
CA SER A 126 1.96 10.56 20.11
C SER A 126 0.68 11.14 19.50
N ARG A 127 -0.41 10.39 19.63
CA ARG A 127 -1.74 10.77 19.11
C ARG A 127 -2.24 12.12 19.62
N ASP A 128 -1.90 12.49 20.85
CA ASP A 128 -2.21 13.80 21.45
C ASP A 128 -1.26 14.92 20.98
N GLY A 129 -0.41 14.66 19.98
CA GLY A 129 0.53 15.62 19.40
C GLY A 129 1.80 15.85 20.21
N ARG A 130 1.98 15.15 21.34
CA ARG A 130 3.18 15.32 22.17
C ARG A 130 4.38 14.62 21.53
N PRO A 131 5.60 15.15 21.65
CA PRO A 131 6.79 14.45 21.18
C PRO A 131 6.99 13.12 21.93
N LEU A 132 7.35 12.09 21.17
CA LEU A 132 7.73 10.78 21.70
C LEU A 132 9.13 10.85 22.32
N ASN A 133 9.36 10.08 23.38
CA ASN A 133 10.69 9.91 23.97
C ASN A 133 11.44 8.83 23.20
N ILE A 134 12.13 9.21 22.13
CA ILE A 134 12.83 8.29 21.23
C ILE A 134 14.30 8.17 21.63
N SER A 135 14.76 6.94 21.79
CA SER A 135 16.17 6.65 22.12
C SER A 135 17.02 6.35 20.89
N GLN A 136 16.44 5.73 19.86
CA GLN A 136 17.14 5.35 18.63
C GLN A 136 16.20 5.41 17.43
N VAL A 137 16.74 5.83 16.28
CA VAL A 137 16.06 5.79 14.99
C VAL A 137 16.93 5.06 13.98
N ARG A 138 16.33 4.09 13.28
CA ARG A 138 16.99 3.27 12.27
C ARG A 138 16.25 3.39 10.95
N PHE A 139 16.98 3.57 9.86
CA PHE A 139 16.44 3.60 8.51
C PHE A 139 16.90 2.35 7.74
N ARG A 140 15.95 1.52 7.32
CA ARG A 140 16.18 0.25 6.64
C ARG A 140 15.81 0.31 5.18
N ILE A 141 16.80 0.23 4.30
CA ILE A 141 16.61 0.21 2.84
C ILE A 141 16.75 -1.21 2.31
N GLY A 142 15.94 -1.57 1.30
CA GLY A 142 16.06 -2.84 0.62
C GLY A 142 15.42 -4.02 1.36
N PHE A 143 14.54 -3.75 2.33
CA PHE A 143 13.73 -4.79 2.97
C PHE A 143 12.63 -5.25 2.02
N TYR A 144 12.94 -6.22 1.18
CA TYR A 144 12.04 -6.79 0.16
C TYR A 144 11.41 -8.12 0.61
N GLY A 145 11.85 -8.65 1.76
CA GLY A 145 11.39 -9.93 2.30
C GLY A 145 12.09 -11.12 1.65
N GLY A 146 11.95 -12.30 2.25
CA GLY A 146 12.58 -13.52 1.75
C GLY A 146 12.12 -13.89 0.33
N PRO A 147 13.03 -14.36 -0.55
CA PRO A 147 14.49 -14.53 -0.35
C PRO A 147 15.32 -13.28 -0.74
N ALA A 148 14.67 -12.19 -1.16
CA ALA A 148 15.34 -11.01 -1.70
C ALA A 148 16.16 -10.22 -0.67
N GLY A 149 15.90 -10.44 0.62
CA GLY A 149 16.74 -9.98 1.72
C GLY A 149 16.02 -9.07 2.70
N ASP A 150 16.66 -8.95 3.86
CA ASP A 150 16.17 -8.21 5.02
C ASP A 150 16.52 -6.71 4.99
N GLY A 151 17.23 -6.28 3.96
CA GLY A 151 17.69 -4.91 3.78
C GLY A 151 18.96 -4.58 4.58
N ARG A 152 19.36 -3.31 4.49
CA ARG A 152 20.50 -2.73 5.19
C ARG A 152 20.03 -1.59 6.08
N ASP A 153 20.54 -1.57 7.30
CA ASP A 153 20.26 -0.54 8.28
C ASP A 153 21.26 0.61 8.22
N PHE A 154 20.74 1.81 8.41
CA PHE A 154 21.48 3.05 8.56
C PHE A 154 21.02 3.77 9.83
N GLN A 155 21.95 4.41 10.52
CA GLN A 155 21.63 5.23 11.69
C GLN A 155 21.05 6.57 11.22
N ALA A 156 19.85 6.90 11.71
CA ALA A 156 19.26 8.22 11.55
C ALA A 156 19.53 9.07 12.80
N GLU A 157 19.87 10.33 12.59
CA GLU A 157 20.05 11.31 13.67
C GLU A 157 18.68 11.71 14.23
N PHE A 158 18.59 11.77 15.55
CA PHE A 158 17.43 12.25 16.28
C PHE A 158 17.87 13.32 17.29
N PRO A 159 17.17 14.46 17.43
CA PRO A 159 15.91 14.84 16.74
C PRO A 159 16.09 15.10 15.23
N PRO A 160 14.99 15.16 14.44
CA PRO A 160 15.05 15.52 13.03
C PRO A 160 15.80 16.85 12.82
N ARG A 161 16.52 16.95 11.70
CA ARG A 161 17.24 18.17 11.32
C ARG A 161 16.29 19.33 11.03
N GLU A 162 15.12 19.01 10.53
CA GLU A 162 14.03 19.93 10.20
C GLU A 162 12.71 19.22 10.48
N GLU A 163 11.76 19.90 11.10
CA GLU A 163 10.42 19.37 11.40
C GLU A 163 9.43 20.53 11.42
N ASP A 164 8.27 20.33 10.81
CA ASP A 164 7.10 21.18 11.01
C ASP A 164 5.89 20.29 11.30
N VAL A 165 5.35 20.44 12.51
CA VAL A 165 4.22 19.63 12.99
C VAL A 165 2.92 19.99 12.27
N GLN A 166 2.73 21.24 11.85
CA GLN A 166 1.51 21.66 11.16
C GLN A 166 1.53 21.17 9.70
N ALA A 167 2.66 21.35 9.03
CA ALA A 167 2.87 20.84 7.68
C ALA A 167 3.11 19.31 7.65
N ASP A 168 3.23 18.66 8.81
CA ASP A 168 3.40 17.22 9.02
C ASP A 168 4.54 16.59 8.21
N TYR A 169 5.71 17.23 8.22
CA TYR A 169 6.93 16.68 7.64
C TYR A 169 8.11 16.75 8.61
N ALA A 170 9.03 15.81 8.44
CA ALA A 170 10.31 15.80 9.12
C ALA A 170 11.42 15.38 8.14
N ILE A 171 12.61 15.96 8.30
CA ILE A 171 13.81 15.61 7.55
C ILE A 171 14.89 15.16 8.53
N LEU A 172 15.37 13.95 8.38
CA LEU A 172 16.44 13.36 9.18
C LEU A 172 17.75 13.34 8.39
N ARG A 173 18.87 13.52 9.08
CA ARG A 173 20.17 13.14 8.54
C ARG A 173 20.39 11.65 8.78
N VAL A 174 20.86 10.94 7.76
CA VAL A 174 21.12 9.50 7.81
C VAL A 174 22.54 9.23 7.33
N SER A 175 23.35 8.69 8.22
CA SER A 175 24.78 8.46 7.96
C SER A 175 25.00 7.24 7.06
N GLY A 176 26.00 7.32 6.16
CA GLY A 176 26.46 6.19 5.36
C GLY A 176 25.68 5.93 4.06
N LEU A 177 24.66 6.74 3.72
CA LEU A 177 23.90 6.62 2.47
C LEU A 177 24.77 6.79 1.22
N GLU A 178 25.59 7.85 1.17
CA GLU A 178 26.50 8.12 0.04
C GLU A 178 27.55 7.00 -0.14
N ALA A 179 28.16 6.54 0.97
CA ALA A 179 29.11 5.43 0.94
C ALA A 179 28.48 4.10 0.48
N ALA A 180 27.18 3.92 0.69
CA ALA A 180 26.39 2.80 0.19
C ALA A 180 25.86 3.00 -1.23
N ASN A 181 26.25 4.11 -1.90
CA ASN A 181 25.80 4.50 -3.23
C ASN A 181 24.27 4.60 -3.38
N ILE A 182 23.57 4.96 -2.29
CA ILE A 182 22.14 5.24 -2.33
C ILE A 182 21.93 6.60 -2.98
N LYS A 183 21.05 6.67 -3.99
CA LYS A 183 20.75 7.89 -4.74
C LYS A 183 19.50 8.56 -4.19
N SER A 184 19.41 9.88 -4.31
CA SER A 184 18.16 10.58 -4.01
C SER A 184 17.12 10.33 -5.11
N ILE A 185 15.86 10.45 -4.72
CA ILE A 185 14.73 10.42 -5.65
C ILE A 185 14.55 11.79 -6.32
N PRO A 186 14.22 11.84 -7.63
CA PRO A 186 13.83 13.09 -8.30
C PRO A 186 12.56 13.70 -7.68
N LEU A 187 12.60 14.99 -7.33
CA LEU A 187 11.52 15.65 -6.59
C LEU A 187 10.58 16.43 -7.50
N GLY A 188 9.30 16.09 -7.55
CA GLY A 188 8.28 16.86 -8.26
C GLY A 188 7.70 17.97 -7.39
N PHE A 189 7.51 19.15 -7.97
CA PHE A 189 6.85 20.30 -7.33
C PHE A 189 5.59 20.73 -8.09
N GLU A 190 5.13 19.87 -8.99
CA GLU A 190 3.85 19.94 -9.69
C GLU A 190 2.69 19.54 -8.76
N SER A 191 1.52 20.06 -9.07
CA SER A 191 0.24 19.63 -8.48
C SER A 191 -0.41 18.63 -9.43
N PRO A 192 -0.92 17.49 -8.94
CA PRO A 192 -1.54 16.51 -9.82
C PRO A 192 -2.95 16.92 -10.25
N ASP A 193 -3.32 16.51 -11.46
CA ASP A 193 -4.67 16.67 -12.00
C ASP A 193 -5.66 15.69 -11.32
N ALA A 194 -6.95 15.99 -11.46
CA ALA A 194 -8.01 15.10 -11.00
C ALA A 194 -7.88 13.72 -11.66
N SER A 195 -7.99 12.66 -10.84
CA SER A 195 -7.84 11.26 -11.28
C SER A 195 -6.47 10.88 -11.84
N GLN A 196 -5.46 11.76 -11.81
CA GLN A 196 -4.12 11.43 -12.30
C GLN A 196 -3.57 10.18 -11.60
N GLU A 197 -2.99 9.26 -12.37
CA GLU A 197 -2.39 8.03 -11.88
C GLU A 197 -1.18 8.31 -10.99
N LEU A 198 -1.19 7.67 -9.83
CA LEU A 198 -0.15 7.77 -8.83
C LEU A 198 0.36 6.37 -8.48
N PHE A 199 1.50 6.31 -7.81
CA PHE A 199 1.89 5.11 -7.07
C PHE A 199 2.60 5.45 -5.77
N VAL A 200 2.49 4.58 -4.79
CA VAL A 200 3.10 4.72 -3.46
C VAL A 200 4.03 3.55 -3.21
N ILE A 201 5.28 3.80 -2.81
CA ILE A 201 6.21 2.75 -2.37
C ILE A 201 6.36 2.85 -0.86
N HIS A 202 6.06 1.79 -0.11
CA HIS A 202 5.89 1.87 1.34
C HIS A 202 6.06 0.55 2.09
N HIS A 203 6.06 0.65 3.43
CA HIS A 203 6.09 -0.47 4.37
C HIS A 203 4.79 -0.57 5.18
N PRO A 204 3.67 -1.01 4.57
CA PRO A 204 2.42 -1.20 5.28
C PRO A 204 2.60 -2.26 6.38
N LEU A 205 2.15 -1.93 7.59
CA LEU A 205 2.33 -2.67 8.84
C LEU A 205 3.80 -3.03 9.17
N GLY A 206 4.75 -2.25 8.66
CA GLY A 206 6.17 -2.53 8.80
C GLY A 206 6.63 -3.80 8.05
N LYS A 207 5.79 -4.38 7.18
CA LYS A 207 6.10 -5.59 6.39
C LYS A 207 7.08 -5.28 5.24
N PRO A 208 7.53 -6.30 4.47
CA PRO A 208 8.36 -6.09 3.29
C PRO A 208 7.81 -5.02 2.33
N MET A 209 8.71 -4.30 1.67
CA MET A 209 8.34 -3.15 0.86
C MET A 209 7.37 -3.52 -0.25
N ARG A 210 6.34 -2.68 -0.41
CA ARG A 210 5.28 -2.82 -1.41
C ARG A 210 5.17 -1.59 -2.27
N VAL A 211 4.55 -1.77 -3.42
CA VAL A 211 4.03 -0.69 -4.24
C VAL A 211 2.51 -0.81 -4.32
N THR A 212 1.82 0.29 -4.04
CA THR A 212 0.40 0.46 -4.37
C THR A 212 0.32 1.30 -5.62
N ARG A 213 -0.16 0.71 -6.72
CA ARG A 213 -0.34 1.36 -8.03
C ARG A 213 -1.70 1.06 -8.65
N ARG A 214 -2.30 -0.09 -8.32
CA ARG A 214 -3.65 -0.45 -8.73
C ARG A 214 -4.66 0.49 -8.06
N PHE A 215 -5.50 1.12 -8.86
CA PHE A 215 -6.49 2.13 -8.43
C PHE A 215 -5.92 3.33 -7.66
N CYS A 216 -4.60 3.49 -7.63
CA CYS A 216 -3.92 4.59 -6.97
C CYS A 216 -3.93 5.81 -7.90
N ARG A 217 -4.68 6.82 -7.51
CA ARG A 217 -4.85 8.07 -8.24
C ARG A 217 -5.15 9.23 -7.32
N ALA A 218 -4.94 10.46 -7.79
CA ALA A 218 -5.48 11.64 -7.13
C ALA A 218 -7.03 11.57 -7.10
N ALA A 219 -7.65 12.17 -6.10
CA ALA A 219 -9.11 12.19 -5.99
C ALA A 219 -9.74 12.92 -7.19
N THR A 220 -10.90 12.45 -7.64
CA THR A 220 -11.60 13.06 -8.80
C THR A 220 -12.07 14.48 -8.48
N ALA A 221 -12.63 14.68 -7.28
CA ALA A 221 -13.09 15.98 -6.82
C ALA A 221 -12.08 16.58 -5.85
N ALA A 222 -11.69 17.84 -6.11
CA ALA A 222 -10.72 18.58 -5.32
C ALA A 222 -9.46 17.74 -4.98
N PRO A 223 -8.72 17.23 -5.99
CA PRO A 223 -7.51 16.42 -5.79
C PRO A 223 -6.49 17.14 -4.90
N VAL A 224 -6.46 18.48 -4.98
CA VAL A 224 -5.61 19.32 -4.14
C VAL A 224 -6.48 20.29 -3.35
N THR A 225 -6.30 20.34 -2.03
CA THR A 225 -6.91 21.33 -1.16
C THR A 225 -5.88 21.99 -0.28
N LEU A 226 -5.61 23.28 -0.52
CA LEU A 226 -4.53 24.04 0.12
C LEU A 226 -3.17 23.33 -0.05
N THR A 227 -2.71 22.66 1.01
CA THR A 227 -1.43 21.95 1.06
C THR A 227 -1.52 20.46 0.74
N ASP A 228 -2.75 19.94 0.64
CA ASP A 228 -3.02 18.51 0.71
C ASP A 228 -3.37 17.95 -0.64
N LEU A 229 -2.72 16.84 -0.99
CA LEU A 229 -3.14 15.93 -2.05
C LEU A 229 -4.08 14.89 -1.45
N ARG A 230 -5.29 14.80 -1.98
CA ARG A 230 -6.24 13.71 -1.72
C ARG A 230 -6.01 12.59 -2.73
N HIS A 231 -5.87 11.35 -2.27
CA HIS A 231 -5.58 10.21 -3.14
C HIS A 231 -6.32 8.94 -2.73
N LEU A 232 -6.50 8.02 -3.69
CA LEU A 232 -7.23 6.76 -3.54
C LEU A 232 -6.32 5.53 -3.37
N CYS A 233 -5.03 5.76 -3.17
CA CYS A 233 -4.05 4.69 -2.99
C CYS A 233 -4.22 4.01 -1.63
N ASP A 234 -4.40 2.70 -1.62
CA ASP A 234 -4.40 1.88 -0.41
C ASP A 234 -3.11 2.05 0.41
N THR A 235 -3.29 2.30 1.69
CA THR A 235 -2.23 2.46 2.69
C THR A 235 -2.68 1.86 4.03
N LEU A 236 -1.72 1.49 4.86
CA LEU A 236 -1.94 0.97 6.22
C LEU A 236 -0.91 1.59 7.19
N PRO A 237 -1.10 1.50 8.52
CA PRO A 237 -0.12 1.97 9.49
C PRO A 237 1.31 1.55 9.13
N GLY A 238 2.29 2.44 9.29
CA GLY A 238 3.65 2.26 8.75
C GLY A 238 3.89 2.87 7.36
N SER A 239 2.82 3.20 6.63
CA SER A 239 2.91 3.97 5.38
C SER A 239 3.13 5.46 5.57
N SER A 240 3.02 5.97 6.81
CA SER A 240 3.29 7.36 7.14
C SER A 240 4.67 7.80 6.66
N GLY A 241 4.74 8.93 5.96
CA GLY A 241 5.95 9.45 5.32
C GLY A 241 6.29 8.79 3.97
N ALA A 242 5.49 7.84 3.50
CA ALA A 242 5.75 7.17 2.23
C ALA A 242 5.69 8.14 1.04
N PRO A 243 6.58 7.97 0.06
CA PRO A 243 6.58 8.78 -1.15
C PRO A 243 5.37 8.46 -2.03
N VAL A 244 4.69 9.51 -2.49
CA VAL A 244 3.66 9.48 -3.52
C VAL A 244 4.26 10.01 -4.81
N PHE A 245 4.27 9.17 -5.85
CA PHE A 245 4.82 9.48 -7.15
C PHE A 245 3.73 9.69 -8.18
N THR A 246 4.00 10.54 -9.17
CA THR A 246 3.31 10.50 -10.46
C THR A 246 3.70 9.22 -11.22
N ASP A 247 2.74 8.55 -11.88
CA ASP A 247 3.10 7.40 -12.74
C ASP A 247 3.92 7.87 -13.96
N GLU A 248 3.47 8.96 -14.59
CA GLU A 248 4.22 9.67 -15.61
C GLU A 248 5.36 10.50 -14.99
N GLY A 249 6.57 10.45 -15.57
CA GLY A 249 7.72 11.19 -15.06
C GLY A 249 8.37 10.63 -13.79
N ARG A 250 7.63 9.86 -12.97
CA ARG A 250 8.12 9.11 -11.81
C ARG A 250 8.79 10.02 -10.77
N ARG A 251 8.20 11.19 -10.55
CA ARG A 251 8.70 12.21 -9.62
C ARG A 251 7.97 12.08 -8.29
N LEU A 252 8.69 12.26 -7.19
CA LEU A 252 8.10 12.31 -5.85
C LEU A 252 7.38 13.65 -5.68
N ILE A 253 6.05 13.68 -5.66
CA ILE A 253 5.27 14.93 -5.57
C ILE A 253 4.70 15.19 -4.19
N ALA A 254 4.55 14.15 -3.35
CA ALA A 254 4.00 14.29 -2.01
C ALA A 254 4.49 13.19 -1.05
N ILE A 255 4.35 13.41 0.25
CA ILE A 255 4.51 12.36 1.28
C ILE A 255 3.16 12.02 1.89
N HIS A 256 2.82 10.73 1.96
CA HIS A 256 1.59 10.26 2.60
C HIS A 256 1.64 10.54 4.10
N TYR A 257 0.54 11.06 4.68
CA TYR A 257 0.52 11.37 6.11
C TYR A 257 -0.75 10.91 6.84
N LYS A 258 -1.86 10.71 6.14
CA LYS A 258 -3.12 10.36 6.81
C LYS A 258 -3.95 9.39 5.97
N GLY A 259 -4.43 8.34 6.63
CA GLY A 259 -5.44 7.43 6.10
C GLY A 259 -6.86 7.99 6.21
N GLY A 260 -7.76 7.52 5.35
CA GLY A 260 -9.17 7.92 5.35
C GLY A 260 -10.04 7.22 4.31
N LEU A 261 -9.53 6.16 3.66
CA LEU A 261 -10.33 5.34 2.74
C LEU A 261 -11.36 4.50 3.49
N ASP A 262 -12.56 4.47 2.93
CA ASP A 262 -13.71 3.72 3.38
C ASP A 262 -14.37 3.08 2.16
N ASN A 263 -14.38 1.74 2.10
CA ASN A 263 -14.94 0.97 0.99
C ASN A 263 -16.45 1.15 0.83
N THR A 264 -17.13 1.78 1.78
CA THR A 264 -18.56 2.11 1.72
C THR A 264 -18.83 3.52 1.20
N SER A 265 -17.79 4.36 1.03
CA SER A 265 -17.89 5.74 0.58
C SER A 265 -16.96 6.04 -0.59
N SER A 266 -17.54 6.41 -1.74
CA SER A 266 -16.79 6.83 -2.93
C SER A 266 -16.07 8.17 -2.76
N ASP A 267 -16.43 8.94 -1.73
CA ASP A 267 -15.85 10.26 -1.44
C ASP A 267 -14.75 10.17 -0.37
N SER A 268 -14.45 8.97 0.10
CA SER A 268 -13.36 8.72 1.03
C SER A 268 -12.00 8.85 0.33
N PHE A 269 -10.99 9.32 1.06
CA PHE A 269 -9.66 9.53 0.50
C PHE A 269 -8.59 9.45 1.59
N ASN A 270 -7.39 9.07 1.17
CA ASN A 270 -6.18 9.29 1.93
C ASN A 270 -5.62 10.69 1.63
N SER A 271 -4.75 11.20 2.50
CA SER A 271 -4.13 12.52 2.36
C SER A 271 -2.61 12.44 2.39
N ALA A 272 -1.99 13.24 1.53
CA ALA A 272 -0.56 13.43 1.41
C ALA A 272 -0.20 14.93 1.39
N ARG A 273 1.00 15.29 1.83
CA ARG A 273 1.51 16.66 1.81
C ARG A 273 2.31 16.90 0.54
N LEU A 274 1.87 17.83 -0.31
CA LEU A 274 2.54 18.16 -1.56
C LEU A 274 3.91 18.80 -1.30
N LEU A 275 4.95 18.35 -1.99
CA LEU A 275 6.27 18.97 -1.94
C LEU A 275 6.23 20.43 -2.44
N ALA A 276 5.36 20.73 -3.40
CA ALA A 276 5.08 22.07 -3.89
C ALA A 276 4.69 23.04 -2.77
N SER A 277 3.98 22.53 -1.76
CA SER A 277 3.58 23.25 -0.55
C SER A 277 4.68 23.19 0.50
N LEU A 278 5.26 22.01 0.75
CA LEU A 278 6.30 21.84 1.77
C LEU A 278 7.53 22.72 1.52
N ARG A 279 7.88 23.04 0.27
CA ARG A 279 9.01 23.95 -0.03
C ARG A 279 8.85 25.35 0.55
N THR A 280 7.64 25.79 0.91
CA THR A 280 7.43 27.09 1.59
C THR A 280 7.70 27.01 3.09
N PHE A 281 7.61 25.81 3.67
CA PHE A 281 7.90 25.54 5.08
C PHE A 281 9.32 24.99 5.29
N SER A 282 9.94 24.47 4.23
CA SER A 282 11.19 23.75 4.27
C SER A 282 12.31 24.46 3.50
N ALA A 283 13.28 25.01 4.23
CA ALA A 283 14.47 25.58 3.61
C ALA A 283 15.29 24.52 2.85
N THR A 284 15.23 23.26 3.29
CA THR A 284 15.89 22.14 2.62
C THR A 284 15.25 21.85 1.26
N LEU A 285 13.93 21.70 1.19
CA LEU A 285 13.22 21.44 -0.07
C LEU A 285 13.30 22.66 -1.01
N ALA A 286 13.26 23.88 -0.48
CA ALA A 286 13.43 25.11 -1.29
C ALA A 286 14.79 25.14 -2.03
N ARG A 287 15.88 24.73 -1.36
CA ARG A 287 17.21 24.64 -1.99
C ARG A 287 17.27 23.56 -3.05
N THR A 288 16.71 22.37 -2.77
CA THR A 288 16.69 21.26 -3.74
C THR A 288 15.90 21.63 -5.00
N ALA A 289 14.72 22.26 -4.84
CA ALA A 289 13.91 22.75 -5.95
C ALA A 289 14.69 23.72 -6.85
N SER A 290 15.44 24.63 -6.23
CA SER A 290 16.24 25.63 -6.95
C SER A 290 17.40 24.99 -7.71
N SER A 291 18.03 23.94 -7.16
CA SER A 291 19.07 23.19 -7.86
C SER A 291 18.51 22.41 -9.06
N GLU A 292 17.35 21.76 -8.95
CA GLU A 292 16.77 21.02 -10.07
C GLU A 292 16.30 21.96 -11.21
N ALA A 293 15.76 23.14 -10.88
CA ALA A 293 15.36 24.14 -11.88
C ALA A 293 16.55 24.69 -12.69
N GLY A 294 17.75 24.76 -12.08
CA GLY A 294 18.99 25.15 -12.77
C GLY A 294 19.59 24.05 -13.65
N GLN A 295 19.06 22.83 -13.60
CA GLN A 295 19.56 21.65 -14.33
C GLN A 295 18.65 21.23 -15.51
N LEU A 296 17.56 21.95 -15.79
CA LEU A 296 16.71 21.69 -16.95
C LEU A 296 17.58 21.80 -18.23
N PRO A 297 17.69 20.75 -19.05
CA PRO A 297 18.21 20.88 -20.41
C PRO A 297 17.35 21.91 -21.13
N GLN A 298 17.97 22.93 -21.72
CA GLN A 298 17.27 23.72 -22.72
C GLN A 298 17.01 22.80 -23.92
N ASP A 299 15.82 22.20 -23.96
CA ASP A 299 15.35 21.48 -25.12
C ASP A 299 15.22 22.49 -26.27
N THR A 300 16.26 22.55 -27.08
CA THR A 300 16.17 23.10 -28.42
C THR A 300 15.30 22.12 -29.21
N PRO A 301 14.16 22.53 -29.78
CA PRO A 301 13.30 21.61 -30.50
C PRO A 301 14.01 21.20 -31.79
N THR A 302 14.68 20.05 -31.79
CA THR A 302 15.02 19.36 -33.03
C THR A 302 13.76 18.71 -33.57
N SER A 303 13.08 19.45 -34.44
CA SER A 303 12.06 18.90 -35.32
C SER A 303 12.68 17.83 -36.21
N LYS A 304 12.52 16.56 -35.82
CA LYS A 304 12.51 15.47 -36.79
C LYS A 304 11.11 14.90 -36.80
N GLU A 305 10.37 15.31 -37.82
CA GLU A 305 9.10 14.73 -38.22
C GLU A 305 9.23 13.21 -38.29
N PRO A 306 8.34 12.43 -37.64
CA PRO A 306 8.36 10.98 -37.78
C PRO A 306 8.00 10.62 -39.24
N PRO A 307 8.63 9.60 -39.83
CA PRO A 307 8.32 9.20 -41.20
C PRO A 307 6.84 8.80 -41.29
N PRO A 308 6.14 9.14 -42.39
CA PRO A 308 4.73 8.86 -42.53
C PRO A 308 4.49 7.34 -42.48
N TYR A 309 3.59 6.92 -41.60
CA TYR A 309 3.02 5.57 -41.61
C TYR A 309 2.25 5.39 -42.91
N GLY A 310 2.84 4.67 -43.86
CA GLY A 310 2.17 4.26 -45.09
C GLY A 310 1.05 3.27 -44.78
N VAL A 311 -0.19 3.70 -44.98
CA VAL A 311 -1.34 2.81 -45.09
C VAL A 311 -1.21 2.05 -46.40
N GLN A 312 -0.86 0.76 -46.35
CA GLN A 312 -1.01 -0.10 -47.53
C GLN A 312 -2.49 -0.48 -47.67
N GLN A 313 -3.10 -0.07 -48.79
CA GLN A 313 -4.41 -0.50 -49.23
C GLN A 313 -4.38 -1.97 -49.70
N PRO A 314 -5.52 -2.69 -49.64
CA PRO A 314 -5.57 -4.11 -49.98
C PRO A 314 -5.62 -4.32 -51.50
N GLU A 315 -4.62 -5.00 -52.06
CA GLU A 315 -4.72 -5.53 -53.42
C GLU A 315 -5.43 -6.89 -53.41
N GLN A 316 -6.45 -7.00 -54.27
CA GLN A 316 -7.22 -8.22 -54.50
C GLN A 316 -6.56 -9.11 -55.56
N SER A 317 -6.51 -10.40 -55.20
CA SER A 317 -6.64 -11.61 -56.03
C SER A 317 -5.65 -11.88 -57.17
N HIS A 318 -4.88 -12.95 -57.00
CA HIS A 318 -4.89 -14.04 -58.00
C HIS A 318 -4.97 -15.40 -57.30
N GLU A 319 -5.93 -16.17 -57.80
CA GLU A 319 -6.40 -17.47 -57.37
C GLU A 319 -5.49 -18.58 -57.91
N GLN A 320 -4.90 -19.41 -57.04
CA GLN A 320 -4.49 -20.77 -57.37
C GLN A 320 -4.72 -21.73 -56.20
N ALA A 321 -5.36 -22.84 -56.52
CA ALA A 321 -6.01 -23.75 -55.60
C ALA A 321 -5.09 -24.85 -55.03
N SER A 322 -5.55 -25.38 -53.88
CA SER A 322 -5.39 -26.76 -53.40
C SER A 322 -4.05 -27.20 -52.79
N ARG A 323 -4.03 -27.37 -51.46
CA ARG A 323 -4.16 -28.70 -50.80
C ARG A 323 -4.12 -28.54 -49.27
N VAL A 324 -5.21 -28.91 -48.62
CA VAL A 324 -5.29 -29.08 -47.16
C VAL A 324 -4.62 -30.40 -46.79
N VAL A 325 -3.59 -30.34 -45.96
CA VAL A 325 -3.00 -31.52 -45.30
C VAL A 325 -3.48 -31.55 -43.85
N PRO A 326 -4.20 -32.59 -43.39
CA PRO A 326 -4.65 -32.69 -42.01
C PRO A 326 -3.51 -33.14 -41.09
N TYR A 327 -3.39 -32.48 -39.94
CA TYR A 327 -2.46 -32.84 -38.88
C TYR A 327 -2.96 -34.12 -38.17
N GLN A 328 -2.22 -35.22 -38.29
CA GLN A 328 -2.52 -36.51 -37.64
C GLN A 328 -1.78 -36.64 -36.30
N ASN A 329 -2.52 -37.09 -35.27
CA ASN A 329 -1.99 -37.53 -33.97
C ASN A 329 -1.14 -38.80 -34.13
N PRO A 330 0.03 -38.92 -33.47
CA PRO A 330 0.69 -40.21 -33.31
C PRO A 330 0.25 -40.91 -32.02
N THR A 331 -0.33 -42.10 -32.18
CA THR A 331 -0.60 -43.09 -31.13
C THR A 331 0.60 -44.03 -30.93
N SER A 332 0.84 -44.36 -29.65
CA SER A 332 1.28 -45.66 -29.09
C SER A 332 2.45 -46.43 -29.72
N ASN A 333 3.52 -46.65 -28.93
CA ASN A 333 4.20 -47.95 -28.86
C ASN A 333 4.65 -48.30 -27.41
N ARG A 334 4.27 -49.52 -27.00
CA ARG A 334 4.65 -50.34 -25.82
C ARG A 334 6.08 -50.89 -25.99
N VAL A 335 6.87 -51.43 -25.05
CA VAL A 335 6.85 -51.75 -23.59
C VAL A 335 8.29 -52.09 -23.21
N GLY A 336 8.73 -51.77 -21.98
CA GLY A 336 9.95 -52.28 -21.37
C GLY A 336 9.87 -52.19 -19.84
N SER A 337 9.55 -53.31 -19.21
CA SER A 337 9.34 -53.54 -17.77
C SER A 337 10.63 -53.35 -16.94
N LEU A 338 10.50 -52.81 -15.71
CA LEU A 338 11.09 -53.36 -14.47
C LEU A 338 10.60 -52.55 -13.23
N LEU A 339 9.66 -53.15 -12.48
CA LEU A 339 9.47 -53.21 -11.01
C LEU A 339 10.14 -52.12 -10.13
N GLY A 340 9.51 -51.41 -9.20
CA GLY A 340 8.14 -51.37 -8.69
C GLY A 340 8.06 -50.56 -7.37
N ARG A 341 6.92 -49.91 -7.09
CA ARG A 341 6.20 -49.86 -5.79
C ARG A 341 4.99 -48.92 -5.92
N ALA A 342 3.90 -49.35 -5.28
CA ALA A 342 2.51 -48.99 -5.54
C ALA A 342 2.13 -47.52 -5.26
N VAL A 343 1.35 -46.94 -6.19
CA VAL A 343 0.49 -45.77 -5.97
C VAL A 343 -0.90 -46.29 -5.67
N SER A 344 -1.46 -45.94 -4.51
CA SER A 344 -2.84 -46.23 -4.13
C SER A 344 -3.79 -45.28 -4.87
N GLU A 345 -4.67 -45.89 -5.65
CA GLU A 345 -6.07 -45.55 -5.94
C GLU A 345 -6.55 -44.10 -5.77
N ALA A 346 -7.08 -43.54 -6.86
CA ALA A 346 -7.90 -42.34 -6.86
C ALA A 346 -9.21 -42.58 -6.08
N PRO A 347 -9.59 -41.70 -5.12
CA PRO A 347 -10.88 -41.77 -4.46
C PRO A 347 -12.02 -41.25 -5.37
N PRO A 348 -13.28 -41.61 -5.08
CA PRO A 348 -14.38 -41.55 -6.03
C PRO A 348 -14.90 -40.12 -6.24
N VAL A 349 -15.42 -39.88 -7.45
CA VAL A 349 -16.24 -38.71 -7.81
C VAL A 349 -17.37 -38.58 -6.80
N ARG A 350 -17.33 -37.54 -5.94
CA ARG A 350 -18.47 -37.17 -5.11
C ARG A 350 -19.38 -36.22 -5.89
N ASN A 351 -20.64 -36.63 -5.98
CA ASN A 351 -21.72 -35.85 -6.56
C ASN A 351 -21.85 -34.51 -5.83
N ILE A 352 -21.74 -33.42 -6.60
CA ILE A 352 -22.06 -32.07 -6.16
C ILE A 352 -23.57 -32.04 -5.94
N THR A 353 -24.00 -32.06 -4.68
CA THR A 353 -25.40 -31.84 -4.31
C THR A 353 -25.82 -30.43 -4.69
N GLN A 354 -26.99 -30.37 -5.32
CA GLN A 354 -27.69 -29.20 -5.83
C GLN A 354 -27.65 -27.98 -4.90
N GLY A 355 -26.92 -26.96 -5.35
CA GLY A 355 -27.21 -25.55 -5.18
C GLY A 355 -26.68 -24.89 -6.44
N GLU A 356 -27.55 -24.32 -7.27
CA GLU A 356 -27.24 -23.79 -8.61
C GLU A 356 -25.95 -22.96 -8.60
N ALA A 357 -24.88 -23.54 -9.16
CA ALA A 357 -23.57 -22.93 -9.18
C ALA A 357 -23.34 -22.31 -10.56
N ASP A 358 -23.32 -20.98 -10.53
CA ASP A 358 -23.07 -20.06 -11.63
C ASP A 358 -21.60 -20.17 -12.07
N PHE A 359 -21.21 -21.29 -12.68
CA PHE A 359 -19.85 -21.56 -13.19
C PHE A 359 -19.77 -21.46 -14.71
N ASP A 360 -18.68 -20.88 -15.21
CA ASP A 360 -18.30 -20.93 -16.62
C ASP A 360 -18.14 -22.40 -17.04
N ARG A 361 -18.63 -22.75 -18.23
CA ARG A 361 -18.55 -24.12 -18.78
C ARG A 361 -17.70 -24.17 -20.04
N ASP A 362 -16.94 -25.26 -20.19
CA ASP A 362 -16.21 -25.57 -21.41
C ASP A 362 -17.14 -26.09 -22.52
N ASN A 363 -16.58 -26.30 -23.72
CA ASN A 363 -17.33 -26.82 -24.87
C ASN A 363 -17.92 -28.23 -24.66
N ALA A 364 -17.51 -28.94 -23.60
CA ALA A 364 -18.04 -30.24 -23.20
C ALA A 364 -19.05 -30.13 -22.04
N GLY A 365 -19.44 -28.90 -21.66
CA GLY A 365 -20.41 -28.62 -20.61
C GLY A 365 -19.87 -28.79 -19.19
N ARG A 366 -18.55 -28.89 -18.98
CA ARG A 366 -17.93 -29.06 -17.66
C ARG A 366 -17.49 -27.71 -17.08
N PRO A 367 -17.52 -27.51 -15.75
CA PRO A 367 -17.02 -26.29 -15.13
C PRO A 367 -15.56 -26.01 -15.52
N VAL A 368 -15.23 -24.76 -15.81
CA VAL A 368 -13.86 -24.33 -16.10
C VAL A 368 -13.09 -24.24 -14.79
N CYS A 369 -12.25 -25.24 -14.53
CA CYS A 369 -11.46 -25.35 -13.30
C CYS A 369 -9.95 -25.41 -13.58
N ARG A 370 -9.14 -25.03 -12.58
CA ARG A 370 -7.68 -25.07 -12.59
C ARG A 370 -7.15 -25.68 -11.31
N GLU A 371 -6.17 -26.54 -11.45
CA GLU A 371 -5.37 -27.04 -10.34
C GLU A 371 -4.33 -26.00 -9.94
N TYR A 372 -4.15 -25.81 -8.64
CA TYR A 372 -3.10 -24.98 -8.09
C TYR A 372 -2.36 -25.74 -6.98
N VAL A 373 -1.09 -25.39 -6.79
CA VAL A 373 -0.26 -25.93 -5.73
C VAL A 373 0.09 -24.79 -4.80
N GLN A 374 -0.20 -24.96 -3.51
CA GLN A 374 0.07 -23.97 -2.48
C GLN A 374 0.92 -24.59 -1.37
N THR A 375 1.91 -23.85 -0.92
CA THR A 375 2.73 -24.23 0.21
C THR A 375 1.97 -23.99 1.52
N VAL A 376 1.83 -25.02 2.35
CA VAL A 376 1.13 -25.00 3.63
C VAL A 376 2.08 -25.47 4.74
N ASN A 377 1.82 -25.06 5.98
CA ASN A 377 2.55 -25.57 7.14
C ASN A 377 1.66 -26.57 7.88
N VAL A 378 2.10 -27.83 7.95
CA VAL A 378 1.39 -28.90 8.65
C VAL A 378 2.31 -29.42 9.75
N GLY A 379 1.91 -29.25 11.01
CA GLY A 379 2.70 -29.71 12.16
C GLY A 379 4.11 -29.10 12.25
N GLY A 380 4.27 -27.84 11.82
CA GLY A 380 5.56 -27.14 11.85
C GLY A 380 6.52 -27.46 10.71
N ARG A 381 6.09 -28.26 9.73
CA ARG A 381 6.85 -28.54 8.50
C ARG A 381 6.12 -27.94 7.30
N THR A 382 6.91 -27.46 6.34
CA THR A 382 6.41 -26.87 5.10
C THR A 382 6.16 -27.98 4.08
N GLU A 383 4.92 -28.08 3.61
CA GLU A 383 4.43 -29.10 2.68
C GLU A 383 3.72 -28.42 1.49
N GLN A 384 3.56 -29.13 0.37
CA GLN A 384 2.77 -28.65 -0.78
C GLN A 384 1.38 -29.29 -0.75
N ALA A 385 0.33 -28.46 -0.74
CA ALA A 385 -1.06 -28.87 -0.92
C ALA A 385 -1.51 -28.56 -2.34
N MET A 386 -2.25 -29.49 -2.95
CA MET A 386 -2.91 -29.28 -4.24
C MET A 386 -4.39 -28.98 -4.01
N GLY A 387 -4.97 -28.09 -4.81
CA GLY A 387 -6.39 -27.78 -4.77
C GLY A 387 -6.92 -27.39 -6.14
N THR A 388 -8.24 -27.43 -6.29
CA THR A 388 -8.94 -27.07 -7.53
C THR A 388 -9.72 -25.77 -7.32
N ALA A 389 -9.61 -24.83 -8.24
CA ALA A 389 -10.44 -23.63 -8.28
C ALA A 389 -11.26 -23.59 -9.57
N CYS A 390 -12.56 -23.34 -9.47
CA CYS A 390 -13.47 -23.22 -10.61
C CYS A 390 -13.93 -21.78 -10.81
N ARG A 391 -14.07 -21.38 -12.07
CA ARG A 391 -14.45 -20.02 -12.47
C ARG A 391 -15.96 -19.86 -12.50
N LYS A 392 -16.46 -18.83 -11.82
CA LYS A 392 -17.85 -18.39 -11.86
C LYS A 392 -18.15 -17.58 -13.12
N THR A 393 -19.42 -17.50 -13.52
CA THR A 393 -19.86 -16.72 -14.69
C THR A 393 -19.65 -15.22 -14.53
N ASP A 394 -19.62 -14.71 -13.30
CA ASP A 394 -19.22 -13.34 -12.96
C ASP A 394 -17.71 -13.09 -13.13
N GLY A 395 -16.95 -14.12 -13.51
CA GLY A 395 -15.52 -14.08 -13.77
C GLY A 395 -14.63 -14.34 -12.55
N THR A 396 -15.20 -14.44 -11.34
CA THR A 396 -14.46 -14.76 -10.10
C THR A 396 -14.09 -16.24 -10.03
N TRP A 397 -13.12 -16.60 -9.18
CA TRP A 397 -12.70 -17.99 -8.97
C TRP A 397 -13.00 -18.42 -7.54
N VAL A 398 -13.53 -19.63 -7.36
CA VAL A 398 -13.77 -20.21 -6.04
C VAL A 398 -13.06 -21.54 -5.92
N ILE A 399 -12.48 -21.79 -4.75
CA ILE A 399 -11.88 -23.09 -4.42
C ILE A 399 -13.02 -24.09 -4.21
N VAL A 400 -12.94 -25.22 -4.89
CA VAL A 400 -13.87 -26.34 -4.74
C VAL A 400 -13.17 -27.50 -4.05
N GLN A 401 -13.88 -28.19 -3.15
CA GLN A 401 -13.38 -29.35 -2.41
C GLN A 401 -13.88 -30.66 -3.00
#